data_AF-A0A3A0GBV1-F1
#
_entry.id   AF-A0A3A0GBV1-F1
#
_cell.length_a   1.000
_cell.length_b   1.000
_cell.length_c   1.000
_cell.angle_alpha   90.00
_cell.angle_beta   90.00
_cell.angle_gamma   90.00
#
_symmetry.space_group_name_H-M   'P 1'
#
loop_
_entity.id
_entity.type
_entity.pdbx_description
1 polymer ?
#
loop_
_entity_poly.entity_id
_entity_poly.type
_entity_poly.pdbx_seq_one_letter_code
_entity_poly.pdbx_strand_id
1 'polypeptide(L)'
;MGHGPSAAGWRSTASAAATAGPGAGDPSPGLLDAREWEVVLALCEGLPRDAVADRIGYSRSTVNRILGEIYASTGFHQAYQVVAWAYRCRAAPRSRRA
;
A
#
# COMPACT_ATOMS: atom_id res chain seq x y z
N MET A 1 -24.85 0.10 -19.84
CA MET A 1 -24.37 0.64 -18.56
C MET A 1 -22.85 0.64 -18.59
N GLY A 2 -22.27 1.67 -19.22
CA GLY A 2 -20.82 1.78 -19.40
C GLY A 2 -20.19 2.60 -18.29
N HIS A 3 -19.06 2.12 -17.75
CA HIS A 3 -17.96 2.86 -17.11
C HIS A 3 -16.78 1.88 -17.18
N GLY A 4 -15.82 1.96 -18.12
CA GLY A 4 -14.89 3.06 -18.31
C GLY A 4 -13.77 2.95 -17.28
N PRO A 5 -12.64 2.27 -17.55
CA PRO A 5 -11.52 2.21 -16.61
C PRO A 5 -10.93 3.63 -16.46
N SER A 6 -10.94 4.15 -15.22
CA SER A 6 -10.40 5.48 -14.93
C SER A 6 -8.89 5.48 -15.12
N ALA A 7 -8.44 6.46 -15.90
CA ALA A 7 -7.09 6.66 -16.37
C ALA A 7 -6.12 7.00 -15.24
N ALA A 8 -5.26 6.04 -14.90
CA ALA A 8 -3.90 6.28 -14.45
C ALA A 8 -3.02 5.29 -15.20
N GLY A 9 -2.13 5.82 -16.02
CA GLY A 9 -1.34 5.09 -16.99
C GLY A 9 -0.66 3.83 -16.43
N TRP A 10 -0.63 2.80 -17.27
CA TRP A 10 0.42 1.79 -17.35
C TRP A 10 1.51 1.91 -16.27
N ARG A 11 1.35 1.18 -15.16
CA ARG A 11 2.48 0.79 -14.32
C ARG A 11 2.86 -0.64 -14.65
N SER A 12 3.50 -0.80 -15.81
CA SER A 12 4.33 -1.96 -16.12
C SER A 12 5.78 -1.55 -16.02
N THR A 13 6.40 -1.86 -14.88
CA THR A 13 7.78 -2.38 -14.86
C THR A 13 7.79 -3.55 -13.90
N ALA A 14 7.54 -4.74 -14.45
CA ALA A 14 7.97 -5.97 -13.79
C ALA A 14 9.50 -5.88 -13.68
N SER A 15 10.01 -5.69 -12.46
CA SER A 15 11.43 -5.89 -12.18
C SER A 15 11.66 -7.37 -11.89
N ALA A 16 12.71 -7.91 -12.51
CA ALA A 16 13.04 -9.32 -12.51
C ALA A 16 13.16 -9.91 -11.09
N ALA A 17 12.69 -11.16 -10.97
CA ALA A 17 12.78 -11.97 -9.77
C ALA A 17 14.26 -12.21 -9.40
N ALA A 18 14.75 -11.46 -8.43
CA ALA A 18 15.93 -11.82 -7.65
C ALA A 18 15.45 -12.54 -6.39
N THR A 19 15.94 -13.76 -6.18
CA THR A 19 15.79 -14.54 -4.95
C THR A 19 16.45 -13.78 -3.79
N ALA A 20 15.65 -12.94 -3.13
CA ALA A 20 16.07 -12.12 -2.02
C ALA A 20 15.43 -12.65 -0.74
N GLY A 21 16.25 -13.15 0.18
CA GLY A 21 15.82 -13.58 1.51
C GLY A 21 15.13 -12.46 2.29
N PRO A 22 14.55 -12.76 3.47
CA PRO A 22 13.79 -11.81 4.26
C PRO A 22 14.68 -10.64 4.71
N GLY A 23 14.69 -9.56 3.92
CA GLY A 23 15.55 -8.39 4.15
C GLY A 23 15.95 -7.62 2.89
N ALA A 24 15.80 -8.19 1.69
CA ALA A 24 16.12 -7.48 0.45
C ALA A 24 14.86 -6.99 -0.28
N GLY A 25 14.66 -5.67 -0.29
CA GLY A 25 13.68 -5.00 -1.15
C GLY A 25 12.40 -4.55 -0.46
N ASP A 26 12.51 -3.87 0.68
CA ASP A 26 11.38 -3.13 1.23
C ASP A 26 10.93 -2.08 0.18
N PRO A 27 9.66 -2.05 -0.25
CA PRO A 27 9.23 -1.13 -1.31
C PRO A 27 9.43 0.32 -0.88
N SER A 28 9.75 1.18 -1.84
CA SER A 28 9.94 2.61 -1.57
C SER A 28 8.63 3.23 -1.06
N PRO A 29 8.64 4.03 0.01
CA PRO A 29 7.43 4.65 0.56
C PRO A 29 6.75 5.64 -0.40
N GLY A 30 7.47 6.16 -1.40
CA GLY A 30 6.91 6.98 -2.49
C GLY A 30 6.14 6.21 -3.56
N LEU A 31 5.93 4.91 -3.38
CA LEU A 31 5.19 4.06 -4.30
C LEU A 31 3.67 4.16 -4.12
N LEU A 32 3.22 4.48 -2.90
CA LEU A 32 1.80 4.65 -2.56
C LEU A 32 1.42 6.12 -2.72
N ASP A 33 0.27 6.36 -3.32
CA ASP A 33 -0.36 7.66 -3.41
C ASP A 33 -1.04 8.06 -2.07
N ALA A 34 -1.46 9.31 -1.93
CA ALA A 34 -2.04 9.84 -0.69
C ALA A 34 -3.24 9.00 -0.21
N ARG A 35 -4.11 8.58 -1.13
CA ARG A 35 -5.30 7.77 -0.83
C ARG A 35 -4.95 6.38 -0.30
N GLU A 36 -3.90 5.78 -0.83
CA GLU A 36 -3.43 4.46 -0.38
C GLU A 36 -2.81 4.57 1.03
N TRP A 37 -2.08 5.66 1.28
CA TRP A 37 -1.53 5.95 2.60
C TRP A 37 -2.60 6.12 3.67
N GLU A 38 -3.74 6.74 3.38
CA GLU A 38 -4.84 6.85 4.34
C GLU A 38 -5.35 5.48 4.82
N VAL A 39 -5.49 4.52 3.90
CA VAL A 39 -5.90 3.16 4.22
C VAL A 39 -4.82 2.45 5.07
N VAL A 40 -3.55 2.59 4.69
CA VAL A 40 -2.43 1.99 5.43
C VAL A 40 -2.31 2.57 6.85
N LEU A 41 -2.48 3.88 7.02
CA LEU A 41 -2.43 4.53 8.32
C LEU A 41 -3.56 4.05 9.24
N ALA A 42 -4.79 3.97 8.71
CA ALA A 42 -5.93 3.45 9.46
C ALA A 42 -5.74 1.98 9.88
N LEU A 43 -5.10 1.16 9.02
CA LEU A 43 -4.71 -0.21 9.38
C LEU A 43 -3.63 -0.26 10.46
N CYS A 44 -2.66 0.67 10.43
CA CYS A 44 -1.64 0.78 11.47
C CYS A 44 -2.23 1.17 12.83
N GLU A 45 -3.34 1.91 12.85
CA GLU A 45 -4.10 2.18 14.08
C GLU A 45 -4.82 0.94 14.65
N GLY A 46 -4.75 -0.21 13.96
CA GLY A 46 -5.36 -1.45 14.38
C GLY A 46 -6.84 -1.55 14.01
N LEU A 47 -7.35 -0.67 13.14
CA LEU A 47 -8.75 -0.71 12.73
C LEU A 47 -9.01 -1.91 11.80
N PRO A 48 -10.11 -2.65 12.01
CA PRO A 48 -10.56 -3.65 11.06
C PRO A 48 -11.03 -2.98 9.76
N ARG A 49 -11.02 -3.71 8.64
CA ARG A 49 -11.31 -3.16 7.30
C ARG A 49 -12.66 -2.44 7.20
N ASP A 50 -13.68 -2.91 7.90
CA ASP A 50 -15.00 -2.27 7.94
C ASP A 50 -14.94 -0.91 8.66
N ALA A 51 -14.17 -0.80 9.75
CA ALA A 51 -13.96 0.48 10.45
C ALA A 51 -13.02 1.43 9.68
N VAL A 52 -12.04 0.90 8.94
CA VAL A 52 -11.23 1.68 8.00
C VAL A 52 -12.12 2.29 6.91
N ALA A 53 -13.05 1.50 6.37
CA ALA A 53 -13.99 1.95 5.37
C ALA A 53 -14.87 3.10 5.89
N ASP A 54 -15.46 2.93 7.08
CA ASP A 54 -16.27 3.96 7.74
C ASP A 54 -15.47 5.24 7.99
N ARG A 55 -14.26 5.12 8.55
CA ARG A 55 -13.39 6.25 8.90
C ARG A 55 -13.02 7.13 7.70
N ILE A 56 -12.73 6.52 6.55
CA ILE A 56 -12.24 7.23 5.35
C ILE A 56 -13.42 7.57 4.41
N GLY A 57 -14.65 7.18 4.76
CA GLY A 57 -15.85 7.42 3.94
C GLY A 57 -15.90 6.57 2.66
N TYR A 58 -15.34 5.36 2.70
CA TYR A 58 -15.36 4.40 1.60
C TYR A 58 -16.24 3.19 1.89
N SER A 59 -16.63 2.48 0.83
CA SER A 59 -17.23 1.15 0.99
C SER A 59 -16.15 0.11 1.29
N ARG A 60 -16.52 -0.99 1.96
CA ARG A 60 -15.62 -2.14 2.19
C ARG A 60 -15.01 -2.67 0.90
N SER A 61 -15.79 -2.71 -0.18
CA SER A 61 -15.34 -3.13 -1.50
C SER A 61 -14.26 -2.21 -2.06
N THR A 62 -14.40 -0.90 -1.87
CA THR A 62 -13.37 0.09 -2.24
C THR A 62 -12.09 -0.13 -1.44
N VAL A 63 -12.18 -0.34 -0.13
CA VAL A 63 -11.00 -0.63 0.71
C VAL A 63 -10.29 -1.92 0.25
N ASN A 64 -11.03 -2.99 -0.03
CA ASN A 64 -10.44 -4.23 -0.55
C ASN A 64 -9.78 -4.05 -1.91
N ARG A 65 -10.36 -3.24 -2.80
CA ARG A 65 -9.76 -2.90 -4.09
C ARG A 65 -8.43 -2.15 -3.89
N ILE A 66 -8.44 -1.09 -3.09
CA ILE A 66 -7.23 -0.30 -2.80
C ILE A 66 -6.15 -1.19 -2.20
N LEU A 67 -6.50 -2.11 -1.29
CA LEU A 67 -5.54 -3.07 -0.74
C LEU A 67 -4.95 -4.00 -1.83
N GLY A 68 -5.76 -4.43 -2.80
CA GLY A 68 -5.26 -5.18 -3.95
C GLY A 68 -4.26 -4.38 -4.80
N GLU A 69 -4.53 -3.09 -5.00
CA GLU A 69 -3.63 -2.17 -5.71
C GLU A 69 -2.31 -1.97 -4.93
N ILE A 70 -2.39 -1.82 -3.60
CA ILE A 70 -1.24 -1.76 -2.70
C ILE A 70 -0.43 -3.06 -2.77
N TYR A 71 -1.07 -4.22 -2.67
CA TYR A 71 -0.40 -5.53 -2.75
C TYR A 71 0.31 -5.72 -4.09
N ALA A 72 -0.35 -5.39 -5.20
CA ALA A 72 0.24 -5.46 -6.53
C ALA A 72 1.45 -4.52 -6.68
N SER A 73 1.37 -3.32 -6.12
CA SER A 73 2.46 -2.34 -6.20
C SER A 73 3.65 -2.72 -5.31
N THR A 74 3.37 -3.16 -4.08
CA THR A 74 4.39 -3.44 -3.05
C THR A 74 4.99 -4.85 -3.13
N GLY A 75 4.31 -5.78 -3.81
CA GLY A 75 4.64 -7.21 -3.77
C GLY A 75 4.21 -7.91 -2.47
N PHE A 76 3.53 -7.21 -1.56
CA PHE A 76 2.95 -7.81 -0.37
C PHE A 76 1.69 -8.60 -0.71
N HIS A 77 1.40 -9.61 0.10
CA HIS A 77 0.24 -10.47 -0.08
C HIS A 77 -0.78 -10.30 1.04
N GLN A 78 -0.37 -9.72 2.18
CA GLN A 78 -1.18 -9.64 3.39
C GLN A 78 -1.05 -8.29 4.08
N ALA A 79 -2.15 -7.85 4.72
CA ALA A 79 -2.23 -6.56 5.40
C ALA A 79 -1.17 -6.39 6.50
N TYR A 80 -0.84 -7.44 7.25
CA TYR A 80 0.19 -7.36 8.29
C TYR A 80 1.58 -7.06 7.71
N GLN A 81 1.88 -7.49 6.47
CA GLN A 81 3.15 -7.18 5.81
C GLN A 81 3.22 -5.68 5.50
N VAL A 82 2.13 -5.10 5.01
CA VAL A 82 1.99 -3.66 4.75
C VAL A 82 2.10 -2.85 6.04
N VAL A 83 1.47 -3.30 7.12
CA VAL A 83 1.54 -2.63 8.43
C VAL A 83 2.96 -2.69 8.98
N ALA A 84 3.58 -3.88 9.01
CA ALA A 84 4.96 -4.04 9.47
C ALA A 84 5.96 -3.24 8.62
N TRP A 85 5.71 -3.14 7.31
CA TRP A 85 6.43 -2.27 6.39
C TRP A 85 6.29 -0.80 6.77
N ALA A 86 5.06 -0.29 6.89
CA ALA A 86 4.79 1.10 7.23
C ALA A 86 5.42 1.52 8.57
N TYR A 87 5.38 0.65 9.59
CA TYR A 87 6.07 0.87 10.86
C TYR A 87 7.59 0.96 10.70
N ARG A 88 8.20 0.09 9.89
CA ARG A 88 9.65 0.11 9.61
C ARG A 88 10.06 1.36 8.83
N CYS A 89 9.30 1.77 7.80
CA CYS A 89 9.55 3.01 7.08
C CYS A 89 9.42 4.26 7.98
N ARG A 90 8.49 4.25 8.93
CA ARG A 90 8.34 5.34 9.91
C ARG A 90 9.48 5.39 10.93
N ALA A 91 10.13 4.25 11.21
CA ALA A 91 11.27 4.13 12.12
C ALA A 91 12.64 4.34 11.45
N ALA A 92 12.73 4.26 10.12
CA ALA A 92 13.92 4.69 9.39
C ALA A 92 14.14 6.19 9.66
N PRO A 93 15.30 6.61 10.18
CA PRO A 93 15.57 8.02 10.40
C PRO A 93 15.34 8.75 9.08
N ARG A 94 14.59 9.86 9.13
CA ARG A 94 14.54 10.85 8.05
C ARG A 94 15.97 11.40 7.89
N SER A 95 16.86 10.65 7.26
CA SER A 95 18.20 11.10 6.94
C SER A 95 18.04 12.19 5.89
N ARG A 96 17.96 13.41 6.42
CA ARG A 96 18.25 14.71 5.84
C ARG A 96 18.96 14.55 4.49
N ARG A 97 18.31 14.97 3.40
CA ARG A 97 19.02 15.33 2.17
C ARG A 97 20.06 16.38 2.57
N ALA A 98 21.34 16.03 2.43
CA ALA A 98 22.44 16.96 2.29
C ALA A 98 22.69 17.16 0.79
#